data_AF-A0A351Z813-F1
#
_entry.id   AF-A0A351Z813-F1
#
_cell.length_a   1.000
_cell.length_b   1.000
_cell.length_c   1.000
_cell.angle_alpha   90.00
_cell.angle_beta   90.00
_cell.angle_gamma   90.00
#
_symmetry.space_group_name_H-M   'P 1'
#
loop_
_entity.id
_entity.type
_entity.pdbx_description
1 polymer ?
#
loop_
_entity_poly.entity_id
_entity_poly.type
_entity_poly.pdbx_seq_one_letter_code
_entity_poly.pdbx_strand_id
1 'polypeptide(L)'
;LCGTKVLWRRDYELIAANRTTFGDFDPFGDYDLIFGAAKLGLKIVDLPIRYRARTYGSTNIRRWRHGWLLLRMVIFAARRIKFT
;
A
#
# COMPACT_ATOMS: atom_id res chain seq x y z
N LEU A 1 -3.27 -6.13 3.99
CA LEU A 1 -2.62 -4.82 4.22
C LEU A 1 -2.51 -4.59 5.72
N CYS A 2 -1.29 -4.43 6.24
CA CYS A 2 -1.08 -4.03 7.63
C CYS A 2 -1.21 -2.51 7.77
N GLY A 3 -1.72 -2.02 8.90
CA GLY A 3 -1.74 -0.58 9.17
C GLY A 3 -0.38 -0.02 9.58
N THR A 4 0.53 -0.86 10.09
CA THR A 4 1.84 -0.43 10.57
C THR A 4 2.90 -0.70 9.50
N LYS A 5 3.53 0.36 9.02
CA LYS A 5 4.67 0.32 8.10
C LYS A 5 5.78 1.19 8.66
N VAL A 6 7.02 0.74 8.53
CA VAL A 6 8.20 1.46 8.98
C VAL A 6 9.13 1.61 7.80
N LEU A 7 9.59 2.83 7.56
CA LEU A 7 10.48 3.19 6.46
C LEU A 7 11.37 4.36 6.88
N TRP A 8 12.56 4.43 6.28
CA TRP A 8 13.44 5.57 6.48
C TRP A 8 12.83 6.82 5.85
N ARG A 9 13.03 7.97 6.49
CA ARG A 9 12.53 9.25 5.98
C ARG A 9 12.97 9.52 4.54
N ARG A 10 14.25 9.26 4.22
CA ARG A 10 14.78 9.47 2.85
C ARG A 10 14.03 8.62 1.82
N ASP A 11 13.71 7.37 2.16
CA ASP A 11 13.08 6.44 1.24
C ASP A 11 11.61 6.83 1.05
N TYR A 12 10.96 7.32 2.12
CA TYR A 12 9.64 7.92 2.03
C TYR A 12 9.59 9.12 1.09
N GLU A 13 10.54 10.04 1.19
CA GLU A 13 10.61 11.23 0.34
C GLU A 13 10.78 10.85 -1.15
N LEU A 14 11.60 9.85 -1.45
CA LEU A 14 11.76 9.29 -2.81
C LEU A 14 10.47 8.66 -3.35
N ILE A 15 9.75 7.93 -2.50
CA ILE A 15 8.45 7.34 -2.84
C ILE A 15 7.42 8.44 -3.08
N ALA A 16 7.35 9.43 -2.19
CA ALA A 16 6.41 10.54 -2.28
C ALA A 16 6.62 11.38 -3.54
N ALA A 17 7.87 11.59 -3.96
CA ALA A 17 8.20 12.27 -5.23
C ALA A 17 7.72 11.48 -6.46
N ASN A 18 7.59 10.15 -6.36
CA ASN A 18 7.15 9.28 -7.44
C ASN A 18 5.63 9.00 -7.44
N ARG A 19 4.87 9.50 -6.45
CA ARG A 19 3.41 9.30 -6.29
C ARG A 19 2.61 9.59 -7.55
N THR A 20 2.98 10.66 -8.25
CA THR A 20 2.31 11.09 -9.49
C THR A 20 2.33 10.02 -10.59
N THR A 21 3.27 9.06 -10.52
CA THR A 21 3.38 7.97 -11.49
C THR A 21 2.27 6.92 -11.32
N PHE A 22 1.67 6.77 -10.15
CA PHE A 22 0.67 5.74 -9.86
C PHE A 22 -0.78 6.29 -9.83
N GLY A 23 -0.95 7.61 -9.79
CA GLY A 23 -2.25 8.28 -9.78
C GLY A 23 -2.86 8.38 -8.38
N ASP A 24 -3.78 9.33 -8.19
CA ASP A 24 -4.35 9.71 -6.89
C ASP A 24 -5.39 8.69 -6.34
N PHE A 25 -5.29 7.43 -6.77
CA PHE A 25 -6.35 6.43 -6.64
C PHE A 25 -6.02 5.36 -5.60
N ASP A 26 -5.45 5.76 -4.47
CA ASP A 26 -5.27 4.91 -3.29
C ASP A 26 -5.94 5.53 -2.06
N PRO A 27 -7.21 5.18 -1.76
CA PRO A 27 -7.90 5.73 -0.59
C PRO A 27 -7.33 5.24 0.75
N PHE A 28 -6.37 4.30 0.74
CA PHE A 28 -5.72 3.79 1.94
C PHE A 28 -4.26 4.27 2.08
N GLY A 29 -3.62 4.73 1.00
CA GLY A 29 -2.24 5.22 0.95
C GLY A 29 -1.16 4.14 1.10
N ASP A 30 -1.55 2.87 1.27
CA ASP A 30 -0.64 1.76 1.51
C ASP A 30 0.00 1.21 0.24
N TYR A 31 -0.74 1.21 -0.86
CA TYR A 31 -0.28 0.69 -2.14
C TYR A 31 0.76 1.60 -2.75
N ASP A 32 0.59 2.90 -2.59
CA ASP A 32 1.59 3.87 -3.01
C ASP A 32 2.96 3.58 -2.36
N LEU A 33 2.98 3.29 -1.05
CA LEU A 33 4.20 2.92 -0.34
C LEU A 33 4.82 1.61 -0.86
N ILE A 34 4.00 0.57 -1.05
CA ILE A 34 4.48 -0.75 -1.48
C ILE A 34 4.96 -0.71 -2.94
N PHE A 35 4.19 -0.11 -3.84
CA PHE A 35 4.53 0.00 -5.25
C PHE A 35 5.67 0.97 -5.50
N GLY A 36 5.71 2.09 -4.78
CA GLY A 36 6.84 3.02 -4.80
C GLY A 36 8.12 2.35 -4.33
N ALA A 37 8.08 1.62 -3.21
CA ALA A 37 9.23 0.85 -2.73
C ALA A 37 9.67 -0.23 -3.73
N ALA A 38 8.73 -0.97 -4.32
CA ALA A 38 9.02 -1.98 -5.33
C ALA A 38 9.63 -1.38 -6.61
N LYS A 39 9.11 -0.24 -7.09
CA LYS A 39 9.62 0.50 -8.26
C LYS A 39 11.05 1.00 -8.02
N LEU A 40 11.37 1.43 -6.80
CA LEU A 40 12.70 1.89 -6.40
C LEU A 40 13.65 0.73 -6.05
N GLY A 41 13.22 -0.53 -6.17
CA GLY A 41 14.04 -1.70 -5.84
C GLY A 41 14.38 -1.82 -4.35
N LEU A 42 13.61 -1.18 -3.48
CA LEU A 42 13.83 -1.25 -2.03
C LEU A 42 13.48 -2.64 -1.50
N LYS A 43 14.26 -3.10 -0.52
CA LYS A 43 14.00 -4.37 0.14
C LYS A 43 12.74 -4.26 1.01
N ILE A 44 11.74 -5.08 0.71
CA ILE A 44 10.51 -5.20 1.50
C ILE A 44 10.64 -6.45 2.37
N VAL A 45 10.42 -6.29 3.68
CA VAL A 45 10.51 -7.38 4.66
C VAL A 45 9.22 -7.42 5.48
N ASP A 46 8.61 -8.60 5.54
CA ASP A 46 7.48 -8.85 6.42
C ASP A 46 7.97 -9.28 7.81
N LEU A 47 7.47 -8.62 8.84
CA LEU A 47 7.73 -8.98 10.24
C LEU A 47 6.51 -9.69 10.83
N PRO A 48 6.69 -10.85 11.50
CA PRO A 48 5.58 -11.53 12.15
C PRO A 48 5.11 -10.70 13.36
N ILE A 49 3.88 -10.20 13.28
CA ILE A 49 3.25 -9.41 14.35
C ILE A 49 1.94 -10.08 14.74
N ARG A 50 1.75 -10.29 16.05
CA ARG A 50 0.48 -10.80 16.58
C ARG A 50 -0.51 -9.67 16.78
N TYR A 51 -1.44 -9.52 15.85
CA TYR A 51 -2.52 -8.54 15.95
C TYR A 51 -3.54 -8.94 17.02
N ARG A 52 -4.07 -7.94 17.72
CA ARG A 52 -5.23 -8.08 18.60
C ARG A 52 -6.37 -7.22 18.07
N ALA A 53 -7.59 -7.68 18.27
CA ALA A 53 -8.77 -6.88 17.93
C ALA A 53 -8.76 -5.60 18.75
N ARG A 54 -9.11 -4.49 18.09
CA ARG A 54 -9.28 -3.20 18.77
C ARG A 54 -10.55 -3.30 19.63
N THR A 55 -10.49 -2.87 20.88
CA THR A 55 -11.64 -2.82 21.79
C THR A 55 -12.44 -1.53 21.68
N TYR A 56 -11.93 -0.54 20.93
CA TYR A 56 -12.56 0.76 20.73
C TYR A 56 -12.70 1.09 19.24
N GLY A 57 -13.73 1.88 18.92
CA GLY A 57 -14.06 2.34 17.57
C GLY A 57 -14.95 1.38 16.79
N SER A 58 -15.53 1.87 15.70
CA SER A 58 -16.34 1.08 14.76
C SER A 58 -15.50 0.64 13.56
N THR A 59 -15.87 -0.48 12.95
CA THR A 59 -15.19 -0.98 11.75
C THR A 59 -15.56 -0.12 10.55
N ASN A 60 -14.63 0.71 10.06
CA ASN A 60 -14.80 1.53 8.85
C ASN A 60 -14.67 0.75 7.53
N ILE A 61 -14.50 -0.58 7.57
CA ILE A 61 -14.22 -1.40 6.39
C ILE A 61 -15.49 -2.07 5.87
N ARG A 62 -15.96 -1.63 4.70
CA ARG A 62 -16.99 -2.34 3.92
C ARG A 62 -16.34 -3.43 3.07
N ARG A 63 -16.32 -4.66 3.59
CA ARG A 63 -15.54 -5.80 3.07
C ARG A 63 -15.71 -6.05 1.57
N TRP A 64 -16.94 -6.01 1.06
CA TRP A 64 -17.22 -6.27 -0.37
C TRP A 64 -16.82 -5.09 -1.27
N ARG A 65 -17.25 -3.87 -0.94
CA ARG A 65 -16.95 -2.68 -1.75
C ARG A 65 -15.45 -2.37 -1.77
N HIS A 66 -14.77 -2.49 -0.63
CA HIS A 66 -13.33 -2.29 -0.57
C HIS A 66 -12.59 -3.46 -1.23
N GLY A 67 -13.06 -4.71 -1.12
CA GLY A 67 -12.45 -5.85 -1.80
C GLY A 67 -12.34 -5.68 -3.32
N TRP A 68 -13.42 -5.22 -3.97
CA TRP A 68 -13.42 -4.91 -5.40
C TRP A 68 -12.44 -3.78 -5.78
N LEU A 69 -12.28 -2.79 -4.90
CA LEU A 69 -11.33 -1.70 -5.10
C LEU A 69 -9.88 -2.21 -5.01
N LEU A 70 -9.57 -3.01 -3.99
CA LEU A 70 -8.25 -3.63 -3.83
C LEU A 70 -7.86 -4.47 -5.06
N LEU A 71 -8.80 -5.26 -5.59
CA LEU A 71 -8.56 -6.07 -6.79
C LEU A 71 -8.22 -5.21 -8.02
N ARG A 72 -8.95 -4.11 -8.24
CA ARG A 72 -8.67 -3.17 -9.35
C ARG A 72 -7.28 -2.54 -9.22
N MET A 73 -6.85 -2.20 -8.02
CA MET A 73 -5.53 -1.63 -7.76
C MET A 73 -4.40 -2.63 -8.05
N VAL A 74 -4.57 -3.90 -7.66
CA VAL A 74 -3.60 -4.96 -7.96
C VAL A 74 -3.45 -5.16 -9.48
N ILE A 75 -4.56 -5.18 -10.23
CA ILE A 75 -4.52 -5.33 -11.69
C ILE A 75 -3.83 -4.13 -12.36
N PHE A 76 -4.08 -2.91 -11.89
CA PHE A 76 -3.43 -1.71 -12.40
C PHE A 76 -1.91 -1.73 -12.17
N ALA A 77 -1.48 -2.04 -10.95
CA ALA A 77 -0.07 -2.11 -10.62
C ALA A 77 0.65 -3.25 -11.35
N ALA A 78 0.00 -4.41 -11.50
CA ALA A 78 0.56 -5.53 -12.29
C ALA A 78 0.88 -5.10 -13.73
N ARG A 79 -0.02 -4.33 -14.36
CA ARG A 79 0.19 -3.81 -15.73
C ARG A 79 1.34 -2.80 -15.82
N ARG A 80 1.53 -1.93 -14.82
CA ARG A 80 2.56 -0.88 -14.84
C ARG A 80 3.93 -1.28 -14.30
N ILE A 81 4.01 -2.31 -13.45
CA ILE A 81 5.26 -2.70 -12.79
C ILE A 81 5.83 -3.99 -13.40
N LYS A 82 4.98 -4.95 -13.75
CA LYS A 82 5.42 -6.30 -14.15
C LYS A 82 5.35 -6.57 -15.66
N PHE A 83 4.43 -5.92 -16.38
CA PHE A 83 4.17 -6.17 -17.81
C PHE A 83 4.49 -4.97 -18.70
N THR A 84 5.36 -4.07 -18.24
CA THR A 84 6.07 -3.09 -19.07
C THR A 84 7.51 -3.57 -19.21
#